data_AF-A0A3D0J0N1-F1
#
_entry.id   AF-A0A3D0J0N1-F1
#
_cell.length_a   1.000
_cell.length_b   1.000
_cell.length_c   1.000
_cell.angle_alpha   90.00
_cell.angle_beta   90.00
_cell.angle_gamma   90.00
#
_symmetry.space_group_name_H-M   'P 1'
#
loop_
_entity.id
_entity.type
_entity.pdbx_description
1 polymer ?
#
loop_
_entity_poly.entity_id
_entity_poly.type
_entity_poly.pdbx_seq_one_letter_code
_entity_poly.pdbx_strand_id
1 'polypeptide(L)'
;MHQKSVKQLVQLFVSEEAFTVRALRRARREIEQAAGVVAKCLQSGGRLFYVGAGTSGRLGVLDASEMPPTFQAPPEQVQAILAGGPEAIFRAQEGAEDDAEAGGRAVFERRLGRKDVLVGLTASGRTPFVHGALRAGRRSGAATILVTAHPSWRPEKGTVRPDAVVRLDVGPELIAGSTRLKAGTVTKMVCNILSSIGMIRLGRVYDNLMVNVVPSNEKLRARAVRLVQVLTGVGPEAAAAALKKSGNRVTAAIAHLKSVSRLRKKGNESRSRP
;
A
#
# COMPACT_ATOMS: atom_id res chain seq x y z
N MET A 1 -23.48 -12.12 -24.16
CA MET A 1 -22.56 -12.96 -23.35
C MET A 1 -23.15 -14.32 -23.01
N HIS A 2 -24.40 -14.43 -22.57
CA HIS A 2 -25.01 -15.67 -22.06
C HIS A 2 -25.05 -16.87 -23.04
N GLN A 3 -24.91 -16.64 -24.36
CA GLN A 3 -24.89 -17.70 -25.38
C GLN A 3 -23.47 -18.19 -25.74
N LYS A 4 -22.42 -17.61 -25.15
CA LYS A 4 -21.03 -17.99 -25.43
C LYS A 4 -20.65 -19.26 -24.67
N SER A 5 -19.79 -20.08 -25.25
CA SER A 5 -19.24 -21.24 -24.55
C SER A 5 -18.34 -20.80 -23.38
N VAL A 6 -18.15 -21.68 -22.40
CA VAL A 6 -17.24 -21.42 -21.26
C VAL A 6 -15.84 -21.03 -21.76
N LYS A 7 -15.32 -21.68 -22.80
CA LYS A 7 -14.02 -21.34 -23.41
C LYS A 7 -13.99 -19.89 -23.91
N GLN A 8 -15.03 -19.46 -24.63
CA GLN A 8 -15.13 -18.09 -25.14
C GLN A 8 -15.28 -17.08 -24.00
N LEU A 9 -16.02 -17.42 -22.94
CA LEU A 9 -16.17 -16.55 -21.76
C LEU A 9 -14.82 -16.38 -21.05
N VAL A 10 -14.08 -17.46 -20.80
CA VAL A 10 -12.75 -17.39 -20.17
C VAL A 10 -11.79 -16.54 -21.03
N GLN A 11 -11.78 -16.73 -22.35
CA GLN A 11 -10.96 -15.91 -23.26
C GLN A 11 -11.30 -14.41 -23.17
N LEU A 12 -12.59 -14.07 -23.05
CA LEU A 12 -13.01 -12.68 -22.85
C LEU A 12 -12.52 -12.12 -21.52
N PHE A 13 -12.73 -12.85 -20.42
CA PHE A 13 -12.26 -12.42 -19.09
C PHE A 13 -10.75 -12.16 -19.08
N VAL A 14 -9.95 -13.09 -19.62
CA VAL A 14 -8.48 -12.93 -19.68
C VAL A 14 -8.06 -11.76 -20.56
N SER A 15 -8.73 -11.56 -21.70
CA SER A 15 -8.41 -10.46 -22.62
C SER A 15 -8.68 -9.08 -22.01
N GLU A 16 -9.74 -8.98 -21.21
CA GLU A 16 -10.13 -7.73 -20.52
C GLU A 16 -9.08 -7.26 -19.50
N GLU A 17 -8.27 -8.16 -18.94
CA GLU A 17 -7.22 -7.79 -17.98
C GLU A 17 -6.15 -6.87 -18.59
N ALA A 18 -5.98 -6.86 -19.93
CA ALA A 18 -5.07 -5.94 -20.61
C ALA A 18 -5.40 -4.46 -20.34
N PHE A 19 -6.67 -4.13 -20.07
CA PHE A 19 -7.10 -2.77 -19.73
C PHE A 19 -6.60 -2.33 -18.35
N THR A 20 -6.39 -3.26 -17.40
CA THR A 20 -5.88 -2.91 -16.06
C THR A 20 -4.44 -2.39 -16.14
N VAL A 21 -3.58 -3.07 -16.90
CA VAL A 21 -2.18 -2.65 -17.14
C VAL A 21 -2.14 -1.31 -17.88
N ARG A 22 -3.03 -1.12 -18.85
CA ARG A 22 -3.15 0.15 -19.59
C ARG A 22 -3.57 1.31 -18.67
N ALA A 23 -4.54 1.07 -17.80
CA ALA A 23 -5.02 2.05 -16.82
C ALA A 23 -3.88 2.48 -15.87
N LEU A 24 -3.14 1.53 -15.31
CA LEU A 24 -1.98 1.84 -14.44
C LEU A 24 -0.92 2.67 -15.16
N ARG A 25 -0.59 2.32 -16.41
CA ARG A 25 0.39 3.07 -17.21
C ARG A 25 -0.04 4.51 -17.43
N ARG A 26 -1.33 4.75 -17.70
CA ARG A 26 -1.91 6.10 -17.86
C ARG A 26 -1.90 6.87 -16.53
N ALA A 27 -2.23 6.21 -15.43
CA ALA A 27 -2.31 6.81 -14.10
C ALA A 27 -0.95 6.97 -13.39
N ARG A 28 0.19 6.62 -14.03
CA ARG A 28 1.51 6.55 -13.38
C ARG A 28 1.88 7.78 -12.56
N ARG A 29 1.62 8.99 -13.09
CA ARG A 29 1.97 10.27 -12.43
C ARG A 29 1.08 10.54 -11.22
N GLU A 30 -0.18 10.14 -11.29
CA GLU A 30 -1.13 10.29 -10.20
C GLU A 30 -0.82 9.30 -9.07
N ILE A 31 -0.45 8.06 -9.43
CA ILE A 31 0.02 7.05 -8.50
C ILE A 31 1.32 7.52 -7.82
N GLU A 32 2.25 8.10 -8.57
CA GLU A 32 3.50 8.66 -8.03
C GLU A 32 3.22 9.76 -6.99
N GLN A 33 2.32 10.70 -7.31
CA GLN A 33 1.91 11.76 -6.38
C GLN A 33 1.28 11.17 -5.10
N ALA A 34 0.32 10.26 -5.25
CA ALA A 34 -0.33 9.60 -4.13
C ALA A 34 0.67 8.81 -3.26
N ALA A 35 1.57 8.04 -3.88
CA ALA A 35 2.62 7.29 -3.20
C ALA A 35 3.60 8.22 -2.47
N GLY A 36 3.91 9.38 -3.05
CA GLY A 36 4.73 10.40 -2.40
C GLY A 36 4.10 10.95 -1.12
N VAL A 37 2.80 11.23 -1.14
CA VAL A 37 2.04 11.65 0.05
C VAL A 37 2.06 10.57 1.12
N VAL A 38 1.78 9.31 0.75
CA VAL A 38 1.80 8.16 1.67
C VAL A 38 3.19 7.95 2.28
N ALA A 39 4.24 7.97 1.46
CA ALA A 39 5.61 7.81 1.91
C ALA A 39 6.00 8.90 2.92
N LYS A 40 5.73 10.18 2.62
CA LYS A 40 6.03 11.30 3.51
C LYS A 40 5.29 11.18 4.85
N CYS A 41 4.01 10.80 4.80
CA CYS A 41 3.19 10.55 5.99
C CYS A 41 3.84 9.47 6.88
N LEU A 42 4.11 8.30 6.33
CA LEU A 42 4.67 7.18 7.08
C LEU A 42 6.07 7.48 7.62
N GLN A 43 6.93 8.13 6.84
CA GLN A 43 8.27 8.56 7.29
C GLN A 43 8.22 9.57 8.43
N SER A 44 7.15 10.36 8.52
CA SER A 44 6.92 11.31 9.61
C SER A 44 6.27 10.68 10.85
N GLY A 45 6.15 9.35 10.87
CA GLY A 45 5.52 8.59 11.96
C GLY A 45 3.99 8.62 11.95
N GLY A 46 3.39 9.02 10.83
CA GLY A 46 1.94 8.96 10.60
C GLY A 46 1.43 7.57 10.25
N ARG A 47 0.11 7.46 10.04
CA ARG A 47 -0.58 6.23 9.65
C ARG A 47 -1.29 6.39 8.31
N LEU A 48 -1.38 5.29 7.56
CA LEU A 48 -2.15 5.17 6.33
C LEU A 48 -3.53 4.56 6.65
N PHE A 49 -4.60 5.22 6.23
CA PHE A 49 -5.96 4.70 6.33
C PHE A 49 -6.57 4.54 4.95
N TYR A 50 -7.05 3.34 4.62
CA TYR A 50 -7.97 3.15 3.51
C TYR A 50 -9.41 3.34 4.00
N VAL A 51 -10.27 3.94 3.17
CA VAL A 51 -11.71 4.02 3.44
C VAL A 51 -12.51 3.68 2.21
N GLY A 52 -13.50 2.79 2.33
CA GLY A 52 -14.28 2.32 1.20
C GLY A 52 -15.51 1.52 1.60
N ALA A 53 -16.36 1.24 0.60
CA ALA A 53 -17.51 0.34 0.73
C ALA A 53 -17.36 -0.86 -0.20
N GLY A 54 -18.12 -1.93 0.05
CA GLY A 54 -18.16 -3.12 -0.79
C GLY A 54 -16.77 -3.66 -1.15
N THR A 55 -16.56 -3.97 -2.43
CA THR A 55 -15.27 -4.49 -2.92
C THR A 55 -14.11 -3.52 -2.65
N SER A 56 -14.30 -2.21 -2.88
CA SER A 56 -13.23 -1.22 -2.67
C SER A 56 -12.75 -1.19 -1.21
N GLY A 57 -13.68 -1.21 -0.25
CA GLY A 57 -13.33 -1.26 1.17
C GLY A 57 -12.64 -2.58 1.56
N ARG A 58 -13.13 -3.72 1.05
CA ARG A 58 -12.51 -5.04 1.29
C ARG A 58 -11.08 -5.12 0.76
N LEU A 59 -10.79 -4.51 -0.39
CA LEU A 59 -9.43 -4.44 -0.94
C LEU A 59 -8.50 -3.60 -0.06
N GLY A 60 -9.01 -2.53 0.55
CA GLY A 60 -8.27 -1.78 1.57
C GLY A 60 -7.97 -2.63 2.81
N VAL A 61 -8.94 -3.43 3.27
CA VAL A 61 -8.72 -4.36 4.40
C VAL A 61 -7.67 -5.42 4.04
N LEU A 62 -7.75 -5.99 2.83
CA LEU A 62 -6.78 -6.96 2.35
C LEU A 62 -5.35 -6.40 2.40
N ASP A 63 -5.11 -5.24 1.78
CA ASP A 63 -3.77 -4.63 1.76
C ASP A 63 -3.27 -4.29 3.17
N ALA A 64 -4.13 -3.71 4.02
CA ALA A 64 -3.77 -3.40 5.41
C ALA A 64 -3.39 -4.64 6.23
N SER A 65 -4.13 -5.75 6.05
CA SER A 65 -3.89 -7.00 6.78
C SER A 65 -2.56 -7.68 6.41
N GLU A 66 -2.01 -7.38 5.23
CA GLU A 66 -0.74 -7.92 4.76
C GLU A 66 0.47 -7.16 5.34
N MET A 67 0.28 -5.97 5.94
CA MET A 67 1.39 -5.15 6.43
C MET A 67 2.16 -5.78 7.61
N PRO A 68 1.50 -6.34 8.64
CA PRO A 68 2.20 -7.04 9.71
C PRO A 68 2.99 -8.27 9.26
N PRO A 69 2.43 -9.25 8.53
CA PRO A 69 3.20 -10.44 8.15
C PRO A 69 4.29 -10.15 7.09
N THR A 70 4.09 -9.16 6.21
CA THR A 70 5.02 -8.86 5.11
C THR A 70 6.17 -7.98 5.56
N PHE A 71 5.86 -6.88 6.24
CA PHE A 71 6.84 -5.85 6.59
C PHE A 71 7.13 -5.75 8.09
N GLN A 72 6.46 -6.56 8.93
CA GLN A 72 6.47 -6.39 10.39
C GLN A 72 6.17 -4.95 10.81
N ALA A 73 5.24 -4.34 10.08
CA ALA A 73 4.65 -3.08 10.47
C ALA A 73 3.64 -3.33 11.61
N PRO A 74 3.55 -2.45 12.62
CA PRO A 74 2.46 -2.49 13.57
C PRO A 74 1.11 -2.42 12.85
N PRO A 75 0.07 -3.17 13.28
CA PRO A 75 -1.26 -3.13 12.66
C PRO A 75 -1.86 -1.73 12.59
N GLU A 76 -1.46 -0.82 13.49
CA GLU A 76 -1.96 0.56 13.54
C GLU A 76 -1.37 1.44 12.44
N GLN A 77 -0.26 1.03 11.81
CA GLN A 77 0.47 1.84 10.82
C GLN A 77 -0.28 1.92 9.49
N VAL A 78 -0.98 0.84 9.12
CA VAL A 78 -1.84 0.79 7.93
C VAL A 78 -3.15 0.14 8.31
N GLN A 79 -4.25 0.87 8.18
CA GLN A 79 -5.58 0.45 8.62
C GLN A 79 -6.59 0.64 7.49
N ALA A 80 -7.76 0.01 7.65
CA ALA A 80 -8.86 0.17 6.73
C ALA A 80 -10.18 0.40 7.48
N ILE A 81 -11.01 1.27 6.91
CA ILE A 81 -12.34 1.64 7.37
C ILE A 81 -13.34 1.17 6.30
N LEU A 82 -14.11 0.14 6.64
CA LEU A 82 -15.10 -0.46 5.75
C LEU A 82 -16.51 0.01 6.15
N ALA A 83 -17.25 0.54 5.17
CA ALA A 83 -18.68 0.84 5.34
C ALA A 83 -19.44 -0.41 5.79
N GLY A 84 -20.25 -0.29 6.85
CA GLY A 84 -20.96 -1.43 7.47
C GLY A 84 -20.12 -2.23 8.47
N GLY A 85 -18.87 -1.82 8.75
CA GLY A 85 -18.05 -2.40 9.80
C GLY A 85 -17.45 -3.78 9.47
N PRO A 86 -16.96 -4.52 10.49
CA PRO A 86 -16.27 -5.80 10.29
C PRO A 86 -17.13 -6.86 9.59
N GLU A 87 -18.43 -6.93 9.89
CA GLU A 87 -19.37 -7.87 9.26
C GLU A 87 -19.46 -7.68 7.74
N ALA A 88 -19.20 -6.46 7.25
CA ALA A 88 -19.21 -6.16 5.83
C ALA A 88 -18.09 -6.88 5.04
N ILE A 89 -17.09 -7.45 5.72
CA ILE A 89 -16.08 -8.32 5.11
C ILE A 89 -16.75 -9.56 4.51
N PHE A 90 -17.64 -10.19 5.25
CA PHE A 90 -18.23 -11.48 4.89
C PHE A 90 -19.55 -11.33 4.13
N ARG A 91 -20.32 -10.27 4.40
CA ARG A 91 -21.63 -10.05 3.81
C ARG A 91 -21.79 -8.62 3.33
N ALA A 92 -22.51 -8.39 2.24
CA ALA A 92 -22.84 -7.02 1.85
C ALA A 92 -23.80 -6.41 2.89
N GLN A 93 -23.61 -5.14 3.22
CA GLN A 93 -24.48 -4.38 4.11
C GLN A 93 -25.19 -3.33 3.26
N GLU A 94 -26.50 -3.47 3.12
CA GLU A 94 -27.32 -2.60 2.28
C GLU A 94 -27.36 -1.18 2.85
N GLY A 95 -27.28 -0.16 1.99
CA GLY A 95 -27.31 1.25 2.36
C GLY A 95 -26.08 1.79 3.10
N ALA A 96 -25.15 0.93 3.55
CA ALA A 96 -23.96 1.37 4.29
C ALA A 96 -23.05 2.31 3.47
N GLU A 97 -23.05 2.17 2.14
CA GLU A 97 -22.25 3.02 1.25
C GLU A 97 -22.82 4.43 1.06
N ASP A 98 -24.11 4.62 1.36
CA ASP A 98 -24.85 5.87 1.19
C ASP A 98 -24.83 6.76 2.44
N ASP A 99 -24.34 6.27 3.60
CA ASP A 99 -24.22 7.05 4.84
C ASP A 99 -22.91 7.86 4.88
N ALA A 100 -22.97 9.11 4.42
CA ALA A 100 -21.84 10.05 4.50
C ALA A 100 -21.45 10.40 5.94
N GLU A 101 -22.41 10.48 6.86
CA GLU A 101 -22.14 10.83 8.26
C GLU A 101 -21.43 9.68 8.98
N ALA A 102 -21.76 8.42 8.68
CA ALA A 102 -21.00 7.26 9.16
C ALA A 102 -19.54 7.30 8.71
N GLY A 103 -19.29 7.66 7.45
CA GLY A 103 -17.93 7.85 6.95
C GLY A 103 -17.16 8.91 7.74
N GLY A 104 -17.83 10.02 8.06
CA GLY A 104 -17.28 11.05 8.93
C GLY A 104 -17.01 10.58 10.35
N ARG A 105 -17.98 9.93 11.01
CA ARG A 105 -17.87 9.37 12.36
C ARG A 105 -16.69 8.40 12.47
N ALA A 106 -16.52 7.51 11.49
CA ALA A 106 -15.43 6.54 11.49
C ALA A 106 -14.03 7.19 11.50
N VAL A 107 -13.87 8.36 10.85
CA VAL A 107 -12.62 9.14 10.89
C VAL A 107 -12.32 9.67 12.30
N PHE A 108 -13.36 10.15 13.00
CA PHE A 108 -13.23 10.63 14.39
C PHE A 108 -12.91 9.50 15.36
N GLU A 109 -13.62 8.36 15.25
CA GLU A 109 -13.41 7.17 16.09
C GLU A 109 -11.97 6.64 15.99
N ARG A 110 -11.39 6.68 14.78
CA ARG A 110 -10.00 6.28 14.51
C ARG A 110 -8.96 7.34 14.90
N ARG A 111 -9.42 8.50 15.38
CA ARG A 111 -8.59 9.64 15.80
C ARG A 111 -7.60 10.07 14.71
N LEU A 112 -8.06 10.17 13.46
CA LEU A 112 -7.23 10.65 12.37
C LEU A 112 -6.86 12.12 12.60
N GLY A 113 -5.63 12.49 12.26
CA GLY A 113 -5.18 13.88 12.37
C GLY A 113 -4.09 14.25 11.37
N ARG A 114 -3.48 15.42 11.57
CA ARG A 114 -2.47 16.05 10.69
C ARG A 114 -1.23 15.23 10.31
N LYS A 115 -0.95 14.14 11.01
CA LYS A 115 0.16 13.24 10.67
C LYS A 115 -0.27 12.12 9.73
N ASP A 116 -1.56 11.85 9.62
CA ASP A 116 -2.11 10.70 8.91
C ASP A 116 -2.46 11.04 7.46
N VAL A 117 -2.63 10.00 6.66
CA VAL A 117 -3.18 10.06 5.31
C VAL A 117 -4.41 9.17 5.20
N LEU A 118 -5.47 9.68 4.60
CA LEU A 118 -6.71 8.96 4.32
C LEU A 118 -6.89 8.79 2.80
N VAL A 119 -6.97 7.54 2.36
CA VAL A 119 -7.15 7.13 0.97
C VAL A 119 -8.57 6.61 0.77
N GLY A 120 -9.41 7.42 0.12
CA GLY A 120 -10.76 7.04 -0.29
C GLY A 120 -10.74 6.14 -1.52
N LEU A 121 -11.35 4.97 -1.42
CA LEU A 121 -11.45 3.96 -2.48
C LEU A 121 -12.89 3.87 -2.98
N THR A 122 -13.16 4.30 -4.21
CA THR A 122 -14.49 4.20 -4.82
C THR A 122 -14.40 4.08 -6.34
N ALA A 123 -14.86 2.97 -6.91
CA ALA A 123 -14.87 2.78 -8.36
C ALA A 123 -15.67 3.88 -9.08
N SER A 124 -16.85 4.24 -8.56
CA SER A 124 -17.73 5.25 -9.16
C SER A 124 -17.25 6.68 -8.95
N GLY A 125 -16.43 6.93 -7.93
CA GLY A 125 -15.97 8.27 -7.57
C GLY A 125 -17.01 9.09 -6.81
N ARG A 126 -18.18 8.53 -6.47
CA ARG A 126 -19.30 9.27 -5.85
C ARG A 126 -19.88 8.64 -4.58
N THR A 127 -19.28 7.57 -4.06
CA THR A 127 -19.78 6.86 -2.86
C THR A 127 -19.88 7.78 -1.64
N PRO A 128 -21.08 8.08 -1.11
CA PRO A 128 -21.27 9.05 -0.03
C PRO A 128 -20.44 8.78 1.24
N PHE A 129 -20.37 7.53 1.71
CA PHE A 129 -19.54 7.13 2.85
C PHE A 129 -18.08 7.56 2.69
N VAL A 130 -17.50 7.35 1.49
CA VAL A 130 -16.12 7.73 1.19
C VAL A 130 -15.94 9.24 1.19
N HIS A 131 -16.88 9.98 0.60
CA HIS A 131 -16.82 11.44 0.55
C HIS A 131 -17.01 12.09 1.93
N GLY A 132 -17.87 11.53 2.77
CA GLY A 132 -18.02 11.93 4.16
C GLY A 132 -16.74 11.73 4.96
N ALA A 133 -16.07 10.58 4.79
CA ALA A 133 -14.78 10.31 5.39
C ALA A 133 -13.68 11.27 4.89
N LEU A 134 -13.58 11.50 3.58
CA LEU A 134 -12.60 12.44 3.01
C LEU A 134 -12.82 13.87 3.54
N ARG A 135 -14.08 14.31 3.65
CA ARG A 135 -14.43 15.62 4.23
C ARG A 135 -13.99 15.72 5.70
N ALA A 136 -14.28 14.69 6.50
CA ALA A 136 -13.85 14.65 7.90
C ALA A 136 -12.32 14.59 8.04
N GLY A 137 -11.64 13.76 7.24
CA GLY A 137 -10.18 13.63 7.25
C GLY A 137 -9.48 14.96 6.96
N ARG A 138 -9.96 15.70 5.95
CA ARG A 138 -9.46 17.04 5.63
C ARG A 138 -9.67 18.02 6.79
N ARG A 139 -10.84 18.00 7.45
CA ARG A 139 -11.13 18.86 8.62
C ARG A 139 -10.22 18.53 9.81
N SER A 140 -9.86 17.26 9.99
CA SER A 140 -8.90 16.82 11.01
C SER A 140 -7.44 17.13 10.64
N GLY A 141 -7.19 17.72 9.45
CA GLY A 141 -5.87 18.08 8.95
C GLY A 141 -5.10 16.92 8.29
N ALA A 142 -5.68 15.73 8.19
CA ALA A 142 -5.05 14.61 7.50
C ALA A 142 -4.90 14.90 6.00
N ALA A 143 -3.84 14.38 5.39
CA ALA A 143 -3.74 14.39 3.94
C ALA A 143 -4.81 13.45 3.34
N THR A 144 -5.36 13.81 2.20
CA THR A 144 -6.47 13.09 1.58
C THR A 144 -6.15 12.69 0.15
N ILE A 145 -6.43 11.44 -0.19
CA ILE A 145 -6.22 10.87 -1.52
C ILE A 145 -7.52 10.22 -1.98
N LEU A 146 -7.90 10.39 -3.24
CA LEU A 146 -9.00 9.64 -3.85
C LEU A 146 -8.47 8.70 -4.92
N VAL A 147 -8.87 7.43 -4.87
CA VAL A 147 -8.63 6.43 -5.91
C VAL A 147 -9.97 6.03 -6.51
N THR A 148 -10.11 6.22 -7.82
CA THR A 148 -11.38 5.97 -8.53
C THR A 148 -11.17 5.42 -9.93
N ALA A 149 -12.14 4.64 -10.41
CA ALA A 149 -12.17 4.16 -11.79
C ALA A 149 -12.97 5.09 -12.73
N HIS A 150 -13.42 6.26 -12.23
CA HIS A 150 -14.08 7.29 -13.05
C HIS A 150 -13.01 8.17 -13.74
N PRO A 151 -12.76 8.01 -15.05
CA PRO A 151 -11.64 8.65 -15.75
C PRO A 151 -11.72 10.18 -15.78
N SER A 152 -12.93 10.71 -15.88
CA SER A 152 -13.25 12.14 -15.91
C SER A 152 -13.56 12.72 -14.55
N TRP A 153 -13.36 11.99 -13.45
CA TRP A 153 -13.71 12.48 -12.12
C TRP A 153 -13.08 13.85 -11.85
N ARG A 154 -13.91 14.80 -11.40
CA ARG A 154 -13.49 16.12 -10.92
C ARG A 154 -14.30 16.43 -9.65
N PRO A 155 -13.73 17.18 -8.70
CA PRO A 155 -14.48 17.58 -7.53
C PRO A 155 -15.62 18.51 -7.96
N GLU A 156 -16.84 18.17 -7.56
CA GLU A 156 -18.00 19.05 -7.73
C GLU A 156 -17.84 20.31 -6.87
N LYS A 157 -18.50 21.40 -7.27
CA LYS A 157 -18.45 22.66 -6.52
C LYS A 157 -18.97 22.44 -5.09
N GLY A 158 -18.21 22.85 -4.09
CA GLY A 158 -18.57 22.68 -2.67
C GLY A 158 -18.26 21.30 -2.07
N THR A 159 -17.69 20.37 -2.85
CA THR A 159 -17.23 19.07 -2.33
C THR A 159 -15.76 19.11 -1.88
N VAL A 160 -15.35 18.09 -1.14
CA VAL A 160 -13.96 17.95 -0.69
C VAL A 160 -13.03 17.82 -1.89
N ARG A 161 -11.92 18.56 -1.87
CA ARG A 161 -10.83 18.43 -2.84
C ARG A 161 -9.71 17.61 -2.21
N PRO A 162 -9.48 16.37 -2.67
CA PRO A 162 -8.33 15.58 -2.22
C PRO A 162 -7.02 16.24 -2.62
N ASP A 163 -5.97 16.00 -1.84
CA ASP A 163 -4.61 16.50 -2.11
C ASP A 163 -3.95 15.72 -3.27
N ALA A 164 -4.39 14.48 -3.52
CA ALA A 164 -4.06 13.71 -4.72
C ALA A 164 -5.25 12.89 -5.22
N VAL A 165 -5.34 12.65 -6.53
CA VAL A 165 -6.42 11.87 -7.16
C VAL A 165 -5.84 10.92 -8.19
N VAL A 166 -6.13 9.62 -8.04
CA VAL A 166 -5.74 8.55 -8.97
C VAL A 166 -6.96 8.09 -9.76
N ARG A 167 -6.94 8.30 -11.08
CA ARG A 167 -8.00 7.96 -12.03
C ARG A 167 -7.61 6.73 -12.84
N LEU A 168 -8.25 5.61 -12.54
CA LEU A 168 -7.98 4.28 -13.07
C LEU A 168 -8.93 3.95 -14.22
N ASP A 169 -8.66 4.55 -15.38
CA ASP A 169 -9.45 4.37 -16.61
C ASP A 169 -9.31 2.95 -17.18
N VAL A 170 -10.17 2.03 -16.72
CA VAL A 170 -10.25 0.64 -17.18
C VAL A 170 -11.30 0.42 -18.28
N GLY A 171 -12.02 1.47 -18.67
CA GLY A 171 -13.17 1.39 -19.57
C GLY A 171 -14.38 0.65 -18.97
N PRO A 172 -15.41 0.37 -19.79
CA PRO A 172 -16.59 -0.38 -19.36
C PRO A 172 -16.22 -1.78 -18.85
N GLU A 173 -16.94 -2.26 -17.84
CA GLU A 173 -16.75 -3.62 -17.33
C GLU A 173 -17.37 -4.66 -18.27
N LEU A 174 -16.75 -5.85 -18.35
CA LEU A 174 -17.25 -6.95 -19.17
C LEU A 174 -18.69 -7.35 -18.80
N ILE A 175 -18.98 -7.39 -17.49
CA ILE A 175 -20.33 -7.41 -16.95
C ILE A 175 -20.66 -5.97 -16.56
N ALA A 176 -21.57 -5.33 -17.28
CA ALA A 176 -21.95 -3.95 -17.05
C ALA A 176 -22.30 -3.71 -15.57
N GLY A 177 -21.66 -2.69 -14.96
CA GLY A 177 -21.84 -2.35 -13.55
C GLY A 177 -21.05 -3.20 -12.54
N SER A 178 -20.46 -4.32 -12.94
CA SER A 178 -19.71 -5.21 -12.04
C SER A 178 -18.28 -4.70 -11.80
N THR A 179 -18.13 -3.57 -11.11
CA THR A 179 -16.83 -2.93 -10.82
C THR A 179 -15.93 -3.73 -9.87
N ARG A 180 -16.39 -4.90 -9.38
CA ARG A 180 -15.51 -5.86 -8.68
C ARG A 180 -14.49 -6.54 -9.61
N LEU A 181 -14.62 -6.37 -10.93
CA LEU A 181 -13.75 -6.92 -11.96
C LEU A 181 -12.54 -5.99 -12.19
N LYS A 182 -12.41 -5.36 -13.36
CA LYS A 182 -11.19 -4.59 -13.72
C LYS A 182 -10.93 -3.45 -12.76
N ALA A 183 -11.96 -2.70 -12.37
CA ALA A 183 -11.85 -1.59 -11.42
C ALA A 183 -11.36 -2.08 -10.04
N GLY A 184 -11.84 -3.24 -9.58
CA GLY A 184 -11.36 -3.90 -8.37
C GLY A 184 -9.89 -4.33 -8.49
N THR A 185 -9.54 -5.02 -9.57
CA THR A 185 -8.16 -5.48 -9.84
C THR A 185 -7.17 -4.32 -9.81
N VAL A 186 -7.45 -3.23 -10.53
CA VAL A 186 -6.55 -2.08 -10.58
C VAL A 186 -6.51 -1.32 -9.25
N THR A 187 -7.60 -1.26 -8.50
CA THR A 187 -7.63 -0.68 -7.14
C THR A 187 -6.71 -1.46 -6.20
N LYS A 188 -6.74 -2.80 -6.25
CA LYS A 188 -5.82 -3.68 -5.49
C LYS A 188 -4.38 -3.38 -5.82
N MET A 189 -4.06 -3.29 -7.12
CA MET A 189 -2.69 -2.98 -7.57
C MET A 189 -2.22 -1.61 -7.04
N VAL A 190 -3.08 -0.58 -7.06
CA VAL A 190 -2.75 0.72 -6.48
C VAL A 190 -2.52 0.63 -4.97
N CYS A 191 -3.38 -0.05 -4.22
CA CYS A 191 -3.18 -0.22 -2.76
C CYS A 191 -1.80 -0.84 -2.47
N ASN A 192 -1.45 -1.92 -3.17
CA ASN A 192 -0.12 -2.54 -3.02
C ASN A 192 1.02 -1.59 -3.37
N ILE A 193 0.88 -0.77 -4.42
CA ILE A 193 1.91 0.21 -4.78
C ILE A 193 2.09 1.23 -3.66
N LEU A 194 0.98 1.79 -3.14
CA LEU A 194 1.01 2.81 -2.10
C LEU A 194 1.65 2.27 -0.81
N SER A 195 1.18 1.12 -0.32
CA SER A 195 1.68 0.50 0.90
C SER A 195 3.13 0.03 0.76
N SER A 196 3.47 -0.63 -0.36
CA SER A 196 4.84 -1.10 -0.62
C SER A 196 5.84 0.04 -0.75
N ILE A 197 5.51 1.11 -1.49
CA ILE A 197 6.40 2.29 -1.58
C ILE A 197 6.57 2.92 -0.20
N GLY A 198 5.50 3.03 0.59
CA GLY A 198 5.57 3.46 1.98
C GLY A 198 6.58 2.65 2.79
N MET A 199 6.48 1.32 2.75
CA MET A 199 7.35 0.41 3.49
C MET A 199 8.79 0.39 2.97
N ILE A 200 9.00 0.51 1.66
CA ILE A 200 10.33 0.68 1.04
C ILE A 200 10.97 1.97 1.57
N ARG A 201 10.22 3.08 1.61
CA ARG A 201 10.72 4.38 2.09
C ARG A 201 11.00 4.42 3.59
N LEU A 202 10.41 3.50 4.36
CA LEU A 202 10.75 3.22 5.76
C LEU A 202 11.96 2.28 5.93
N GLY A 203 12.57 1.83 4.83
CA GLY A 203 13.72 0.92 4.88
C GLY A 203 13.36 -0.52 5.26
N ARG A 204 12.10 -0.93 5.11
CA ARG A 204 11.65 -2.32 5.38
C ARG A 204 12.07 -3.30 4.27
N VAL A 205 12.46 -2.76 3.12
CA VAL A 205 12.97 -3.47 1.95
C VAL A 205 14.35 -2.93 1.61
N TYR A 206 15.29 -3.81 1.30
CA TYR A 206 16.62 -3.46 0.79
C TYR A 206 16.81 -4.16 -0.54
N ASP A 207 17.10 -3.38 -1.59
CA ASP A 207 17.02 -3.86 -2.97
C ASP A 207 15.63 -4.44 -3.25
N ASN A 208 15.51 -5.74 -3.56
CA ASN A 208 14.24 -6.45 -3.73
C ASN A 208 13.90 -7.40 -2.56
N LEU A 209 14.64 -7.34 -1.44
CA LEU A 209 14.50 -8.25 -0.31
C LEU A 209 13.79 -7.59 0.88
N MET A 210 12.78 -8.25 1.42
CA MET A 210 12.17 -7.89 2.70
C MET A 210 13.16 -8.18 3.83
N VAL A 211 13.74 -7.11 4.39
CA VAL A 211 14.84 -7.19 5.36
C VAL A 211 14.41 -6.89 6.78
N ASN A 212 13.20 -6.36 6.98
CA ASN A 212 12.67 -6.19 8.33
C ASN A 212 12.18 -7.54 8.86
N VAL A 213 13.11 -8.32 9.42
CA VAL A 213 12.88 -9.62 10.05
C VAL A 213 13.22 -9.52 11.53
N VAL A 214 12.25 -9.82 12.39
CA VAL A 214 12.42 -10.03 13.84
C VAL A 214 12.69 -11.51 14.04
N PRO A 215 13.93 -11.91 14.35
CA PRO A 215 14.29 -13.31 14.46
C PRO A 215 13.87 -13.89 15.83
N SER A 216 12.56 -14.10 15.99
CA SER A 216 11.92 -14.63 17.20
C SER A 216 11.99 -16.15 17.33
N ASN A 217 12.30 -16.86 16.24
CA ASN A 217 12.51 -18.31 16.21
C ASN A 217 13.72 -18.67 15.33
N GLU A 218 14.14 -19.93 15.37
CA GLU A 218 15.32 -20.42 14.66
C GLU A 218 15.21 -20.24 13.13
N LYS A 219 14.04 -20.48 12.54
CA LYS A 219 13.77 -20.25 11.12
C LYS A 219 13.99 -18.78 10.72
N LEU A 220 13.50 -17.85 11.54
CA LEU A 220 13.67 -16.41 11.28
C LEU A 220 15.10 -15.93 11.55
N ARG A 221 15.82 -16.53 12.51
CA ARG A 221 17.27 -16.33 12.70
C ARG A 221 18.05 -16.77 11.46
N ALA A 222 17.81 -17.98 10.97
CA ALA A 222 18.45 -18.50 9.77
C ALA A 222 18.16 -17.63 8.54
N ARG A 223 16.90 -17.17 8.38
CA ARG A 223 16.53 -16.22 7.33
C ARG A 223 17.30 -14.90 7.45
N ALA A 224 17.40 -14.32 8.65
CA ALA A 224 18.13 -13.08 8.87
C ALA A 224 19.62 -13.23 8.48
N VAL A 225 20.28 -14.32 8.91
CA VAL A 225 21.67 -14.63 8.54
C VAL A 225 21.82 -14.71 7.02
N ARG A 226 20.95 -15.49 6.35
CA ARG A 226 20.97 -15.64 4.89
C ARG A 226 20.81 -14.30 4.16
N LEU A 227 19.92 -13.42 4.64
CA LEU A 227 19.73 -12.09 4.06
C LEU A 227 21.01 -11.25 4.12
N VAL A 228 21.72 -11.27 5.26
CA VAL A 228 22.99 -10.56 5.41
C VAL A 228 24.04 -11.17 4.45
N GLN A 229 24.15 -12.49 4.39
CA GLN A 229 25.09 -13.16 3.47
C GLN A 229 24.84 -12.77 2.01
N VAL A 230 23.59 -12.83 1.55
CA VAL A 230 23.23 -12.47 0.17
C VAL A 230 23.57 -11.00 -0.14
N LEU A 231 23.34 -10.10 0.81
CA LEU A 231 23.48 -8.66 0.60
C LEU A 231 24.90 -8.11 0.82
N THR A 232 25.80 -8.89 1.43
CA THR A 232 27.18 -8.47 1.70
C THR A 232 28.25 -9.43 1.20
N GLY A 233 27.90 -10.65 0.79
CA GLY A 233 28.83 -11.69 0.32
C GLY A 233 29.69 -12.31 1.42
N VAL A 234 29.36 -12.12 2.70
CA VAL A 234 30.16 -12.65 3.82
C VAL A 234 29.74 -14.07 4.19
N GLY A 235 30.63 -14.81 4.85
CA GLY A 235 30.33 -16.14 5.40
C GLY A 235 29.27 -16.12 6.52
N PRO A 236 28.67 -17.28 6.84
CA PRO A 236 27.56 -17.38 7.80
C PRO A 236 27.94 -16.91 9.21
N GLU A 237 29.16 -17.19 9.68
CA GLU A 237 29.65 -16.76 10.99
C GLU A 237 29.76 -15.23 11.08
N ALA A 238 30.35 -14.59 10.06
CA ALA A 238 30.48 -13.15 9.99
C ALA A 238 29.11 -12.46 9.91
N ALA A 239 28.16 -13.04 9.16
CA ALA A 239 26.78 -12.58 9.09
C ALA A 239 26.06 -12.68 10.44
N ALA A 240 26.18 -13.81 11.13
CA ALA A 240 25.60 -14.03 12.45
C ALA A 240 26.19 -13.08 13.50
N ALA A 241 27.51 -12.89 13.49
CA ALA A 241 28.18 -11.95 14.39
C ALA A 241 27.75 -10.49 14.14
N ALA A 242 27.64 -10.08 12.87
CA ALA A 242 27.16 -8.75 12.50
C ALA A 242 25.71 -8.52 12.92
N LEU A 243 24.84 -9.52 12.76
CA LEU A 243 23.46 -9.48 13.24
C LEU A 243 23.40 -9.31 14.75
N LYS A 244 24.16 -10.11 15.50
CA LYS A 244 24.21 -10.03 16.96
C LYS A 244 24.65 -8.64 17.43
N LYS A 245 25.71 -8.08 16.83
CA LYS A 245 26.19 -6.71 17.10
C LYS A 245 25.17 -5.63 16.74
N SER A 246 24.28 -5.92 15.79
CA SER A 246 23.28 -4.98 15.28
C SER A 246 21.92 -5.12 15.97
N GLY A 247 21.86 -5.75 17.14
CA GLY A 247 20.60 -5.99 17.86
C GLY A 247 19.62 -6.85 17.04
N ASN A 248 20.15 -7.78 16.25
CA ASN A 248 19.41 -8.64 15.32
C ASN A 248 18.67 -7.92 14.18
N ARG A 249 19.05 -6.67 13.87
CA ARG A 249 18.50 -5.92 12.74
C ARG A 249 19.36 -6.14 11.48
N VAL A 250 18.75 -6.74 10.44
CA VAL A 250 19.41 -7.07 9.17
C VAL A 250 20.00 -5.84 8.48
N THR A 251 19.25 -4.73 8.39
CA THR A 251 19.71 -3.49 7.75
C THR A 251 20.92 -2.88 8.45
N ALA A 252 20.92 -2.86 9.79
CA ALA A 252 22.05 -2.37 10.57
C ALA A 252 23.29 -3.27 10.42
N ALA A 253 23.10 -4.60 10.36
CA ALA A 253 24.19 -5.54 10.10
C ALA A 253 24.84 -5.32 8.72
N ILE A 254 24.02 -5.12 7.69
CA ILE A 254 24.50 -4.81 6.34
C ILE A 254 25.27 -3.49 6.31
N ALA A 255 24.74 -2.44 6.94
CA ALA A 255 25.38 -1.14 7.01
C ALA A 255 26.75 -1.22 7.72
N HIS A 256 26.81 -1.93 8.85
CA HIS A 256 28.06 -2.17 9.58
C HIS A 256 29.11 -2.86 8.69
N LEU A 257 28.75 -3.98 8.05
CA LEU A 257 29.66 -4.74 7.19
C LEU A 257 30.15 -3.93 5.97
N LYS A 258 29.27 -3.14 5.34
CA LYS A 258 29.64 -2.27 4.22
C LYS A 258 30.53 -1.09 4.63
N SER A 259 30.39 -0.59 5.87
CA SER A 259 31.27 0.46 6.39
C SER A 259 32.70 -0.06 6.63
N VAL A 260 32.82 -1.26 7.21
CA VAL A 260 34.11 -1.91 7.48
C VAL A 260 34.84 -2.25 6.18
N SER A 261 34.14 -2.73 5.16
CA SER A 261 34.76 -3.03 3.86
C SER A 261 35.26 -1.78 3.14
N ARG A 262 34.53 -0.65 3.21
CA ARG A 262 34.98 0.64 2.67
C ARG A 262 36.21 1.19 3.40
N LEU A 263 36.25 1.10 4.72
CA LEU A 263 37.42 1.52 5.51
C LEU A 263 38.67 0.70 5.19
N ARG A 264 38.51 -0.62 5.02
CA ARG A 264 39.61 -1.51 4.60
C ARG A 264 40.14 -1.17 3.20
N LYS A 265 39.25 -0.88 2.24
CA LYS A 265 39.67 -0.44 0.89
C LYS A 265 40.44 0.88 0.92
N LYS A 266 39.95 1.89 1.64
CA LYS A 266 40.66 3.18 1.79
C LYS A 266 42.02 3.05 2.48
N GLY A 267 42.13 2.21 3.51
CA GLY A 267 43.41 1.97 4.22
C GLY A 267 44.45 1.21 3.39
N ASN A 268 44.02 0.37 2.45
CA ASN A 268 44.91 -0.28 1.49
C ASN A 268 45.36 0.68 0.37
N GLU A 269 44.46 1.52 -0.14
CA GLU A 269 44.78 2.54 -1.16
C GLU A 269 45.71 3.64 -0.63
N SER A 270 45.63 3.99 0.67
CA SER A 270 46.56 4.95 1.29
C SER A 270 47.94 4.39 1.60
N ARG A 271 48.11 3.05 1.62
CA ARG A 271 49.40 2.37 1.82
C ARG A 271 50.11 2.03 0.52
N SER A 272 49.45 2.23 -0.63
CA SER A 272 49.96 1.93 -1.96
C SER A 272 50.26 3.18 -2.80
N ARG A 273 50.34 4.37 -2.19
CA ARG A 273 50.88 5.57 -2.86
C ARG A 273 52.32 5.76 -2.37
N PRO A 274 53.32 5.73 -3.28
CA PRO A 274 54.72 5.98 -2.92
C PRO A 274 54.94 7.43 -2.45
#